data_AF-A0A7C6XL61-F1
#
_entry.id   AF-A0A7C6XL61-F1
#
_cell.length_a   1.000
_cell.length_b   1.000
_cell.length_c   1.000
_cell.angle_alpha   90.00
_cell.angle_beta   90.00
_cell.angle_gamma   90.00
#
_symmetry.space_group_name_H-M   'P 1'
#
loop_
_entity.id
_entity.type
_entity.pdbx_description
1 polymer ?
#
loop_
_entity_poly.entity_id
_entity_poly.type
_entity_poly.pdbx_seq_one_letter_code
_entity_poly.pdbx_strand_id
1 'polypeptide(L)'
;MEDTEYLYIQREVKRLVRVDLDHYKRPQVQRRLDTLLARSGYPTWQAYFAYLRTNQEAMQGFRDYLTINVTEFFRDPQKWQYLEQNILPELLRQRQRLRIWSAGCSHGAEPYTLAILLDELGGGARHHILATDIHRAVLAKAQQGGPYLANEVRAVTPARLARYFVAHGESYTIRPELRSRATFRAHNLLLDDFDEDFDLIVCRNVVIYFVEESKRALYQRFAQALRPGGVLFVGGTELVPALPNLPLSNVAVSFYRRRELSPS
;
A
#
# COMPACT_ATOMS: atom_id res chain seq x y z
N MET A 1 20.62 13.11 16.95
CA MET A 1 19.35 13.19 17.69
C MET A 1 19.48 12.38 18.97
N GLU A 2 19.26 13.03 20.11
CA GLU A 2 19.24 12.38 21.44
C GLU A 2 17.91 11.65 21.68
N ASP A 3 17.86 10.75 22.66
CA ASP A 3 16.64 9.98 23.01
C ASP A 3 15.46 10.87 23.42
N THR A 4 15.73 11.91 24.21
CA THR A 4 14.74 12.89 24.67
C THR A 4 14.12 13.68 23.52
N GLU A 5 14.94 14.07 22.55
CA GLU A 5 14.51 14.74 21.33
C GLU A 5 13.67 13.80 20.45
N TYR A 6 14.09 12.54 20.29
CA TYR A 6 13.30 11.54 19.55
C TYR A 6 11.93 11.33 20.18
N LEU A 7 11.85 11.15 21.50
CA LEU A 7 10.58 11.01 22.24
C LEU A 7 9.67 12.23 22.07
N TYR A 8 10.22 13.44 22.05
CA TYR A 8 9.46 14.65 21.76
C TYR A 8 8.87 14.61 20.34
N ILE A 9 9.67 14.26 19.34
CA ILE A 9 9.23 14.14 17.94
C ILE A 9 8.14 13.08 17.81
N GLN A 10 8.29 11.92 18.45
CA GLN A 10 7.28 10.86 18.41
C GLN A 10 5.90 11.34 18.90
N ARG A 11 5.87 12.06 20.03
CA ARG A 11 4.63 12.63 20.57
C ARG A 11 4.01 13.65 19.61
N GLU A 12 4.83 14.54 19.05
CA GLU A 12 4.37 15.55 18.11
C GLU A 12 3.84 14.95 16.82
N VAL A 13 4.53 13.96 16.25
CA VAL A 13 4.09 13.22 15.05
C VAL A 13 2.77 12.50 15.33
N LYS A 14 2.66 11.75 16.44
CA LYS A 14 1.42 11.06 16.82
C LYS A 14 0.25 12.04 16.95
N ARG A 15 0.48 13.22 17.54
CA ARG A 15 -0.55 14.25 17.73
C ARG A 15 -0.93 14.98 16.45
N LEU A 16 0.04 15.36 15.62
CA LEU A 16 -0.16 16.23 14.45
C LEU A 16 -0.58 15.48 13.19
N VAL A 17 -0.09 14.25 13.02
CA VAL A 17 -0.26 13.47 11.80
C VAL A 17 -0.91 12.11 12.02
N ARG A 18 -1.21 11.73 13.27
CA ARG A 18 -1.83 10.43 13.64
C ARG A 18 -1.04 9.21 13.15
N VAL A 19 0.27 9.38 13.01
CA VAL A 19 1.22 8.29 12.75
C VAL A 19 1.93 8.00 14.05
N ASP A 20 1.85 6.76 14.53
CA ASP A 20 2.57 6.34 15.71
C ASP A 20 3.92 5.73 15.31
N LEU A 21 4.99 6.47 15.58
CA LEU A 21 6.36 6.08 15.22
C LEU A 21 6.87 4.88 16.02
N ASP A 22 6.23 4.52 17.14
CA ASP A 22 6.59 3.32 17.92
C ASP A 22 6.39 2.03 17.11
N HIS A 23 5.49 2.07 16.13
CA HIS A 23 5.28 0.95 15.22
C HIS A 23 6.37 0.81 14.17
N TYR A 24 7.31 1.75 14.07
CA TYR A 24 8.31 1.81 13.01
C TYR A 24 9.72 1.60 13.56
N LYS A 25 10.60 1.03 12.73
CA LYS A 25 12.00 0.84 13.11
C LYS A 25 12.74 2.17 13.26
N ARG A 26 13.16 2.46 14.49
CA ARG A 26 13.79 3.73 14.89
C ARG A 26 14.95 4.20 14.00
N PRO A 27 15.96 3.37 13.63
CA PRO A 27 17.09 3.85 12.82
C PRO A 27 16.69 4.38 11.44
N GLN A 28 15.73 3.75 10.76
CA GLN A 28 15.26 4.23 9.46
C GLN A 28 14.45 5.53 9.59
N VAL A 29 13.61 5.62 10.62
CA VAL A 29 12.81 6.82 10.91
C VAL A 29 13.71 8.00 11.24
N GLN A 30 14.68 7.80 12.15
CA GLN A 30 15.59 8.85 12.61
C GLN A 30 16.39 9.44 11.45
N ARG A 31 16.98 8.60 10.57
CA ARG A 31 17.73 9.10 9.41
C ARG A 31 16.89 9.98 8.47
N ARG A 32 15.60 9.66 8.31
CA ARG A 32 14.68 10.47 7.49
C ARG A 32 14.32 11.77 8.18
N LEU A 33 14.03 11.72 9.48
CA LEU A 33 13.78 12.91 10.29
C LEU A 33 14.99 13.86 10.22
N ASP A 34 16.20 13.36 10.46
CA ASP A 34 17.43 14.16 10.37
C ASP A 34 17.58 14.82 8.99
N THR A 35 17.32 14.07 7.91
CA THR A 35 17.36 14.60 6.54
C THR A 35 16.30 15.68 6.30
N LEU A 36 15.10 15.52 6.88
CA LEU A 36 14.01 16.47 6.73
C LEU A 36 14.33 17.79 7.43
N LEU A 37 14.78 17.74 8.68
CA LEU A 37 15.13 18.94 9.43
C LEU A 37 16.24 19.70 8.71
N ALA A 38 17.29 19.01 8.25
CA ALA A 38 18.39 19.61 7.49
C ALA A 38 17.91 20.31 6.21
N ARG A 39 16.94 19.72 5.48
CA ARG A 39 16.36 20.33 4.27
C ARG A 39 15.38 21.46 4.55
N SER A 40 14.75 21.45 5.73
CA SER A 40 13.75 22.46 6.09
C SER A 40 14.32 23.84 6.35
N GLY A 41 15.64 23.93 6.62
CA GLY A 41 16.32 25.18 6.99
C GLY A 41 16.08 25.62 8.43
N TYR A 42 15.33 24.86 9.23
CA TYR A 42 15.10 25.17 10.65
C TYR A 42 16.18 24.57 11.55
N PRO A 43 16.62 25.30 12.59
CA PRO A 43 17.72 24.87 13.45
C PRO A 43 17.32 23.76 14.44
N THR A 44 16.03 23.64 14.78
CA THR A 44 15.53 22.67 15.77
C THR A 44 14.15 22.14 15.39
N TRP A 45 13.81 20.94 15.91
CA TRP A 45 12.48 20.36 15.75
C TRP A 45 11.37 21.20 16.38
N GLN A 46 11.65 21.88 17.49
CA GLN A 46 10.70 22.78 18.13
C GLN A 46 10.34 23.95 17.20
N ALA A 47 11.35 24.58 16.58
CA ALA A 47 11.13 25.65 15.62
C ALA A 47 10.38 25.17 14.39
N TYR A 48 10.75 23.99 13.88
CA TYR A 48 10.08 23.40 12.73
C TYR A 48 8.62 23.04 13.02
N PHE A 49 8.31 22.39 14.15
CA PHE A 49 6.92 22.09 14.53
C PHE A 49 6.08 23.33 14.82
N ALA A 50 6.68 24.40 15.37
CA ALA A 50 5.99 25.67 15.53
C ALA A 50 5.56 26.24 14.17
N TYR A 51 6.45 26.21 13.18
CA TYR A 51 6.15 26.59 11.80
C TYR A 51 5.08 25.70 11.16
N LEU A 52 5.19 24.37 11.31
CA LEU A 52 4.19 23.44 10.75
C LEU A 52 2.77 23.72 11.28
N ARG A 53 2.63 24.18 12.53
CA ARG A 53 1.32 24.52 13.10
C ARG A 53 0.70 25.78 12.51
N THR A 54 1.50 26.71 12.00
CA THR A 54 1.02 27.96 11.39
C THR A 54 0.85 27.87 9.89
N ASN A 55 1.40 26.83 9.24
CA ASN A 55 1.35 26.65 7.79
C ASN A 55 0.79 25.26 7.41
N GLN A 56 -0.46 25.25 6.91
CA GLN A 56 -1.14 24.01 6.52
C GLN A 56 -0.48 23.30 5.33
N GLU A 57 0.07 24.05 4.37
CA GLU A 57 0.77 23.48 3.22
C GLU A 57 2.06 22.77 3.67
N ALA A 58 2.83 23.41 4.55
CA ALA A 58 4.01 22.80 5.14
C ALA A 58 3.67 21.57 5.99
N MET A 59 2.57 21.62 6.76
CA MET A 59 2.06 20.45 7.50
C MET A 59 1.71 19.29 6.56
N GLN A 60 1.10 19.58 5.41
CA GLN A 60 0.78 18.56 4.42
C GLN A 60 2.06 17.98 3.80
N GLY A 61 3.02 18.82 3.42
CA GLY A 61 4.32 18.36 2.93
C GLY A 61 5.09 17.51 3.95
N PHE A 62 5.03 17.86 5.24
CA PHE A 62 5.60 17.06 6.32
C PHE A 62 4.96 15.67 6.41
N ARG A 63 3.62 15.60 6.35
CA ARG A 63 2.88 14.33 6.30
C ARG A 63 3.35 13.47 5.14
N ASP A 64 3.40 14.04 3.95
CA ASP A 64 3.77 13.32 2.73
C ASP A 64 5.24 12.87 2.77
N TYR A 65 6.14 13.68 3.34
CA TYR A 65 7.55 13.31 3.50
C TYR A 65 7.75 12.16 4.47
N LEU A 66 6.96 12.04 5.54
CA LEU A 66 7.12 10.96 6.52
C LEU A 66 6.84 9.57 5.93
N THR A 67 6.18 9.49 4.78
CA THR A 67 5.78 8.22 4.17
C THR A 67 6.46 8.00 2.83
N ILE A 68 7.08 6.82 2.65
CA ILE A 68 7.78 6.49 1.40
C ILE A 68 6.71 6.06 0.41
N ASN A 69 6.32 6.96 -0.48
CA ASN A 69 5.28 6.72 -1.47
C ASN A 69 5.86 6.39 -2.86
N VAL A 70 7.06 5.81 -2.93
CA VAL A 70 7.64 5.37 -4.21
C VAL A 70 7.04 4.03 -4.59
N THR A 71 6.08 4.07 -5.51
CA THR A 71 5.54 2.90 -6.19
C THR A 71 5.57 3.12 -7.71
N GLU A 72 5.52 2.02 -8.44
CA GLU A 72 5.50 2.01 -9.90
C GLU A 72 4.55 0.91 -10.37
N PHE A 73 4.01 1.07 -11.57
CA PHE A 73 3.16 0.04 -12.16
C PHE A 73 3.95 -1.25 -12.35
N PHE A 74 3.33 -2.40 -12.08
CA PHE A 74 3.98 -3.71 -12.18
C PHE A 74 5.31 -3.85 -11.42
N ARG A 75 5.50 -3.13 -10.30
CA ARG A 75 6.70 -3.26 -9.45
C ARG A 75 6.99 -4.71 -9.08
N ASP A 76 8.21 -5.18 -9.32
CA ASP A 76 8.61 -6.60 -9.31
C ASP A 76 7.77 -7.44 -10.32
N PRO A 77 7.96 -7.27 -11.64
CA PRO A 77 7.08 -7.82 -12.68
C PRO A 77 6.85 -9.34 -12.57
N GLN A 78 7.88 -10.09 -12.16
CA GLN A 78 7.81 -11.54 -11.98
C GLN A 78 6.75 -11.95 -10.94
N LYS A 79 6.51 -11.13 -9.91
CA LYS A 79 5.47 -11.39 -8.90
C LYS A 79 4.08 -11.17 -9.46
N TRP A 80 3.89 -10.11 -10.24
CA TRP A 80 2.63 -9.85 -10.94
C TRP A 80 2.32 -10.92 -11.98
N GLN A 81 3.33 -11.40 -12.69
CA GLN A 81 3.19 -12.52 -13.63
C GLN A 81 2.75 -13.80 -12.91
N TYR A 82 3.31 -14.10 -11.73
CA TYR A 82 2.86 -15.25 -10.94
C TYR A 82 1.40 -15.10 -10.49
N LEU A 83 1.02 -13.90 -10.03
CA LEU A 83 -0.37 -13.57 -9.67
C LEU A 83 -1.32 -13.78 -10.87
N GLU A 84 -0.96 -13.26 -12.04
CA GLU A 84 -1.72 -13.33 -13.30
C GLU A 84 -1.90 -14.77 -13.79
N GLN A 85 -0.84 -15.59 -13.75
CA GLN A 85 -0.85 -16.92 -14.35
C GLN A 85 -1.40 -18.02 -13.43
N ASN A 86 -1.31 -17.83 -12.11
CA ASN A 86 -1.59 -18.91 -11.14
C ASN A 86 -2.72 -18.53 -10.18
N ILE A 87 -2.57 -17.40 -9.48
CA ILE A 87 -3.45 -17.05 -8.36
C ILE A 87 -4.81 -16.52 -8.84
N LEU A 88 -4.84 -15.53 -9.74
CA LEU A 88 -6.09 -14.96 -10.22
C LEU A 88 -6.96 -16.00 -10.95
N PRO A 89 -6.43 -16.83 -11.88
CA PRO A 89 -7.23 -17.87 -12.52
C PRO A 89 -7.79 -18.90 -11.53
N GLU A 90 -7.04 -19.23 -10.47
CA GLU A 90 -7.53 -20.11 -9.41
C GLU A 90 -8.69 -19.49 -8.62
N LEU A 91 -8.54 -18.24 -8.16
CA LEU A 91 -9.60 -17.54 -7.44
C LEU A 91 -10.87 -17.38 -8.31
N LEU A 92 -10.69 -17.10 -9.61
CA LEU A 92 -11.79 -16.95 -10.56
C LEU A 92 -12.55 -18.27 -10.83
N ARG A 93 -11.91 -19.43 -10.67
CA ARG A 93 -12.61 -20.73 -10.73
C ARG A 93 -13.58 -20.94 -9.57
N GLN A 94 -13.32 -20.31 -8.42
CA GLN A 94 -14.14 -20.45 -7.22
C GLN A 94 -15.21 -19.35 -7.09
N ARG A 95 -14.97 -18.20 -7.71
CA ARG A 95 -15.79 -16.99 -7.57
C ARG A 95 -15.88 -16.25 -8.89
N GLN A 96 -17.11 -15.95 -9.31
CA GLN A 96 -17.33 -15.10 -10.48
C GLN A 96 -16.89 -13.64 -10.27
N ARG A 97 -16.96 -13.15 -9.02
CA ARG A 97 -16.60 -11.78 -8.65
C ARG A 97 -15.61 -11.82 -7.49
N LEU A 98 -14.46 -11.20 -7.70
CA LEU A 98 -13.42 -11.08 -6.69
C LEU A 98 -13.58 -9.76 -5.93
N ARG A 99 -13.43 -9.84 -4.60
CA ARG A 99 -13.22 -8.70 -3.70
C ARG A 99 -11.73 -8.64 -3.38
N ILE A 100 -11.08 -7.56 -3.79
CA ILE A 100 -9.63 -7.40 -3.71
C ILE A 100 -9.32 -6.14 -2.91
N TRP A 101 -8.30 -6.19 -2.07
CA TRP A 101 -7.80 -5.04 -1.33
C TRP A 101 -6.34 -4.76 -1.67
N SER A 102 -6.03 -3.56 -2.17
CA SER A 102 -4.67 -3.00 -2.19
C SER A 102 -4.47 -2.11 -0.97
N ALA A 103 -3.74 -2.64 0.02
CA ALA A 103 -3.51 -2.06 1.33
C ALA A 103 -2.17 -1.30 1.38
N GLY A 104 -2.24 0.02 1.46
CA GLY A 104 -1.09 0.92 1.29
C GLY A 104 -0.81 1.20 -0.19
N CYS A 105 -1.85 1.59 -0.93
CA CYS A 105 -1.83 1.68 -2.39
C CYS A 105 -1.03 2.87 -2.95
N SER A 106 -0.58 3.80 -2.11
CA SER A 106 0.12 5.03 -2.50
C SER A 106 -0.64 5.75 -3.62
N HIS A 107 0.04 6.17 -4.69
CA HIS A 107 -0.51 6.95 -5.80
C HIS A 107 -1.36 6.15 -6.79
N GLY A 108 -1.68 4.87 -6.49
CA GLY A 108 -2.66 4.10 -7.25
C GLY A 108 -2.10 3.17 -8.32
N ALA A 109 -0.77 3.13 -8.55
CA ALA A 109 -0.19 2.20 -9.52
C ALA A 109 -0.53 0.73 -9.24
N GLU A 110 -0.56 0.32 -7.97
CA GLU A 110 -0.89 -1.06 -7.57
C GLU A 110 -2.35 -1.46 -7.87
N PRO A 111 -3.38 -0.72 -7.40
CA PRO A 111 -4.77 -1.05 -7.73
C PRO A 111 -5.08 -0.95 -9.22
N TYR A 112 -4.42 -0.05 -9.96
CA TYR A 112 -4.56 -0.02 -11.43
C TYR A 112 -3.86 -1.17 -12.13
N THR A 113 -2.71 -1.64 -11.61
CA THR A 113 -2.08 -2.88 -12.08
C THR A 113 -3.04 -4.06 -11.93
N LEU A 114 -3.68 -4.20 -10.76
CA LEU A 114 -4.72 -5.21 -10.53
C LEU A 114 -5.90 -5.06 -11.50
N ALA A 115 -6.38 -3.84 -11.72
CA ALA A 115 -7.48 -3.58 -12.64
C ALA A 115 -7.15 -3.97 -14.10
N ILE A 116 -5.92 -3.73 -14.55
CA ILE A 116 -5.41 -4.15 -15.87
C ILE A 116 -5.42 -5.67 -15.98
N LEU A 117 -4.81 -6.37 -15.01
CA LEU A 117 -4.72 -7.83 -15.02
C LEU A 117 -6.11 -8.49 -15.06
N LEU A 118 -7.06 -7.97 -14.27
CA LEU A 118 -8.43 -8.47 -14.26
C LEU A 118 -9.18 -8.17 -15.56
N ASP A 119 -8.88 -7.05 -16.24
CA ASP A 119 -9.45 -6.78 -17.56
C ASP A 119 -8.95 -7.78 -18.61
N GLU A 120 -7.66 -8.10 -18.56
CA GLU A 120 -7.01 -9.02 -19.51
C GLU A 120 -7.45 -10.47 -19.33
N LEU A 121 -7.72 -10.90 -18.09
CA LEU A 121 -8.24 -12.24 -17.80
C LEU A 121 -9.71 -12.42 -18.24
N GLY A 122 -10.43 -11.34 -18.49
CA GLY A 122 -11.82 -11.39 -18.96
C GLY A 122 -12.82 -11.90 -17.91
N GLY A 123 -14.03 -12.22 -18.36
CA GLY A 123 -15.08 -12.82 -17.51
C GLY A 123 -16.34 -11.98 -17.29
N GLY A 124 -16.40 -10.75 -17.84
CA GLY A 124 -17.60 -9.89 -17.86
C GLY A 124 -18.09 -9.38 -16.49
N ALA A 125 -17.63 -9.99 -15.40
CA ALA A 125 -18.02 -9.69 -14.05
C ALA A 125 -17.21 -8.51 -13.50
N ARG A 126 -17.90 -7.53 -12.90
CA ARG A 126 -17.24 -6.38 -12.28
C ARG A 126 -16.65 -6.76 -10.92
N HIS A 127 -15.34 -6.98 -10.88
CA HIS A 127 -14.57 -7.16 -9.64
C HIS A 127 -14.60 -5.90 -8.78
N HIS A 128 -14.43 -6.05 -7.46
CA HIS A 128 -14.34 -4.94 -6.53
C HIS A 128 -12.90 -4.79 -6.05
N ILE A 129 -12.25 -3.67 -6.37
CA ILE A 129 -10.93 -3.33 -5.83
C ILE A 129 -11.11 -2.19 -4.83
N LEU A 130 -10.89 -2.49 -3.56
CA LEU A 130 -10.67 -1.49 -2.53
C LEU A 130 -9.19 -1.11 -2.54
N ALA A 131 -8.88 0.18 -2.61
CA ALA A 131 -7.53 0.70 -2.55
C ALA A 131 -7.46 1.67 -1.39
N THR A 132 -6.55 1.43 -0.45
CA THR A 132 -6.46 2.27 0.74
C THR A 132 -5.06 2.77 1.01
N ASP A 133 -4.99 3.98 1.53
CA ASP A 133 -3.76 4.58 2.04
C ASP A 133 -4.09 5.54 3.18
N ILE A 134 -3.13 5.85 4.03
CA ILE A 134 -3.32 6.86 5.08
C ILE A 134 -3.22 8.28 4.50
N HIS A 135 -2.61 8.45 3.32
CA HIS A 135 -2.38 9.74 2.68
C HIS A 135 -3.52 10.15 1.74
N ARG A 136 -4.29 11.15 2.14
CA ARG A 136 -5.37 11.70 1.30
C ARG A 136 -4.85 12.34 0.00
N ALA A 137 -3.67 12.96 0.02
CA ALA A 137 -3.08 13.60 -1.15
C ALA A 137 -2.72 12.58 -2.26
N VAL A 138 -2.06 11.47 -1.90
CA VAL A 138 -1.75 10.42 -2.89
C VAL A 138 -3.00 9.70 -3.38
N LEU A 139 -4.00 9.53 -2.50
CA LEU A 139 -5.30 8.99 -2.89
C LEU A 139 -6.03 9.91 -3.88
N ALA A 140 -5.94 11.23 -3.72
CA ALA A 140 -6.53 12.18 -4.66
C ALA A 140 -5.88 12.06 -6.06
N LYS A 141 -4.53 11.98 -6.12
CA LYS A 141 -3.79 11.68 -7.36
C LYS A 141 -4.25 10.34 -7.97
N ALA A 142 -4.38 9.31 -7.13
CA ALA A 142 -4.82 7.99 -7.54
C ALA A 142 -6.23 8.02 -8.13
N GLN A 143 -7.19 8.67 -7.46
CA GLN A 143 -8.58 8.83 -7.92
C GLN A 143 -8.68 9.55 -9.26
N GLN A 144 -7.83 10.56 -9.50
CA GLN A 144 -7.75 11.25 -10.78
C GLN A 144 -7.14 10.37 -11.88
N GLY A 145 -6.43 9.30 -11.50
CA GLY A 145 -5.75 8.36 -12.39
C GLY A 145 -4.42 8.89 -12.90
N GLY A 146 -3.71 9.71 -12.13
CA GLY A 146 -2.43 10.31 -12.52
C GLY A 146 -2.39 11.82 -12.25
N PRO A 147 -1.44 12.56 -12.86
CA PRO A 147 -0.50 12.11 -13.88
C PRO A 147 0.61 11.19 -13.34
N TYR A 148 1.06 10.24 -14.14
CA TYR A 148 2.20 9.36 -13.87
C TYR A 148 3.35 9.69 -14.81
N LEU A 149 4.57 9.73 -14.28
CA LEU A 149 5.79 10.00 -15.03
C LEU A 149 6.31 8.74 -15.73
N ALA A 150 7.19 8.92 -16.71
CA ALA A 150 7.77 7.83 -17.49
C ALA A 150 8.46 6.75 -16.62
N ASN A 151 9.11 7.15 -15.53
CA ASN A 151 9.73 6.20 -14.59
C ASN A 151 8.70 5.38 -13.80
N GLU A 152 7.51 5.92 -13.52
CA GLU A 152 6.43 5.22 -12.79
C GLU A 152 5.74 4.15 -13.67
N VAL A 153 5.84 4.28 -15.00
CA VAL A 153 5.23 3.35 -15.97
C VAL A 153 6.26 2.51 -16.73
N ARG A 154 7.55 2.57 -16.38
CA ARG A 154 8.64 1.90 -17.13
C ARG A 154 8.48 0.39 -17.27
N ALA A 155 7.79 -0.27 -16.33
CA ALA A 155 7.53 -1.70 -16.34
C ALA A 155 6.19 -2.07 -17.01
N VAL A 156 5.42 -1.10 -17.48
CA VAL A 156 4.21 -1.33 -18.28
C VAL A 156 4.62 -1.64 -19.71
N THR A 157 4.08 -2.70 -20.29
CA THR A 157 4.37 -3.06 -21.68
C THR A 157 3.80 -2.00 -22.65
N PRO A 158 4.39 -1.81 -23.84
CA PRO A 158 3.86 -0.87 -24.84
C PRO A 158 2.39 -1.11 -25.21
N ALA A 159 1.98 -2.39 -25.29
CA ALA A 159 0.59 -2.77 -25.55
C ALA A 159 -0.35 -2.33 -24.41
N ARG A 160 0.04 -2.55 -23.14
CA ARG A 160 -0.73 -2.09 -21.97
C ARG A 160 -0.76 -0.56 -21.89
N LEU A 161 0.35 0.13 -22.18
CA LEU A 161 0.40 1.58 -22.25
C LEU A 161 -0.59 2.13 -23.28
N ALA A 162 -0.55 1.63 -24.52
CA ALA A 162 -1.46 2.08 -25.58
C ALA A 162 -2.94 1.83 -25.23
N ARG A 163 -3.24 0.68 -24.61
CA ARG A 163 -4.61 0.25 -24.28
C ARG A 163 -5.19 0.94 -23.05
N TYR A 164 -4.43 1.11 -21.97
CA TYR A 164 -4.98 1.53 -20.66
C TYR A 164 -4.62 2.95 -20.23
N PHE A 165 -3.71 3.61 -20.94
CA PHE A 165 -3.25 4.95 -20.60
C PHE A 165 -3.55 5.96 -21.70
N VAL A 166 -3.61 7.24 -21.32
CA VAL A 166 -3.63 8.41 -22.20
C VAL A 166 -2.33 9.17 -21.97
N ALA A 167 -1.56 9.40 -23.02
CA ALA A 167 -0.32 10.16 -22.94
C ALA A 167 -0.59 11.67 -23.03
N HIS A 168 0.11 12.44 -22.20
CA HIS A 168 0.08 13.89 -22.13
C HIS A 168 1.51 14.42 -22.04
N GLY A 169 2.16 14.59 -23.21
CA GLY A 169 3.57 14.97 -23.28
C GLY A 169 4.45 13.92 -22.58
N GLU A 170 5.06 14.30 -21.46
CA GLU A 170 5.96 13.45 -20.66
C GLU A 170 5.25 12.66 -19.55
N SER A 171 3.91 12.75 -19.48
CA SER A 171 3.12 12.10 -18.43
C SER A 171 2.00 11.22 -19.00
N TYR A 172 1.45 10.36 -18.16
CA TYR A 172 0.39 9.42 -18.49
C TYR A 172 -0.76 9.53 -17.51
N THR A 173 -1.99 9.37 -17.96
CA THR A 173 -3.15 9.16 -17.10
C THR A 173 -3.82 7.83 -17.41
N ILE A 174 -4.44 7.21 -16.41
CA ILE A 174 -5.24 6.00 -16.60
C ILE A 174 -6.56 6.39 -17.27
N ARG A 175 -6.95 5.59 -18.27
CA ARG A 175 -8.20 5.81 -19.00
C ARG A 175 -9.44 5.76 -18.07
N PRO A 176 -10.46 6.59 -18.31
CA PRO A 176 -11.66 6.69 -17.45
C PRO A 176 -12.33 5.36 -17.12
N GLU A 177 -12.39 4.44 -18.07
CA GLU A 177 -13.07 3.16 -17.94
C GLU A 177 -12.43 2.30 -16.84
N LEU A 178 -11.10 2.36 -16.73
CA LEU A 178 -10.35 1.63 -15.72
C LEU A 178 -10.38 2.35 -14.35
N ARG A 179 -10.47 3.70 -14.34
CA ARG A 179 -10.58 4.48 -13.08
C ARG A 179 -11.75 4.02 -12.22
N SER A 180 -12.88 3.68 -12.86
CA SER A 180 -14.10 3.22 -12.20
C SER A 180 -14.02 1.81 -11.56
N ARG A 181 -12.89 1.10 -11.74
CA ARG A 181 -12.70 -0.26 -11.21
C ARG A 181 -12.11 -0.32 -9.81
N ALA A 182 -11.57 0.79 -9.31
CA ALA A 182 -11.01 0.89 -7.96
C ALA A 182 -11.75 1.95 -7.13
N THR A 183 -12.01 1.63 -5.87
CA THR A 183 -12.54 2.55 -4.87
C THR A 183 -11.41 2.94 -3.92
N PHE A 184 -11.11 4.23 -3.84
CA PHE A 184 -10.03 4.76 -3.01
C PHE A 184 -10.57 5.30 -1.68
N ARG A 185 -10.01 4.84 -0.56
CA ARG A 185 -10.44 5.22 0.79
C ARG A 185 -9.25 5.50 1.71
N ALA A 186 -9.33 6.58 2.49
CA ALA A 186 -8.35 6.83 3.54
C ALA A 186 -8.49 5.77 4.65
N HIS A 187 -7.40 5.10 5.02
CA HIS A 187 -7.40 4.02 6.01
C HIS A 187 -6.02 3.86 6.64
N ASN A 188 -5.98 3.71 7.96
CA ASN A 188 -4.79 3.41 8.73
C ASN A 188 -4.75 1.92 9.09
N LEU A 189 -3.82 1.18 8.47
CA LEU A 189 -3.64 -0.27 8.68
C LEU A 189 -3.39 -0.68 10.15
N LEU A 190 -2.91 0.24 10.99
CA LEU A 190 -2.58 -0.04 12.39
C LEU A 190 -3.74 0.28 13.34
N LEU A 191 -4.65 1.17 12.96
CA LEU A 191 -5.68 1.71 13.86
C LEU A 191 -7.12 1.41 13.41
N ASP A 192 -7.39 1.45 12.12
CA ASP A 192 -8.75 1.38 11.59
C ASP A 192 -9.16 -0.07 11.34
N ASP A 193 -10.44 -0.40 11.56
CA ASP A 193 -11.00 -1.74 11.32
C ASP A 193 -10.89 -2.17 9.86
N PHE A 194 -10.77 -3.49 9.66
CA PHE A 194 -10.62 -4.06 8.33
C PHE A 194 -11.98 -4.52 7.82
N ASP A 195 -12.27 -4.20 6.56
CA ASP A 195 -13.32 -4.89 5.83
C ASP A 195 -13.02 -6.40 5.78
N GLU A 196 -14.05 -7.23 5.66
CA GLU A 196 -13.92 -8.69 5.62
C GLU A 196 -14.18 -9.26 4.22
N ASP A 197 -14.08 -10.58 4.08
CA ASP A 197 -14.44 -11.32 2.88
C ASP A 197 -13.63 -10.98 1.62
N PHE A 198 -12.35 -10.68 1.76
CA PHE A 198 -11.45 -10.49 0.62
C PHE A 198 -10.98 -11.82 0.03
N ASP A 199 -11.00 -11.94 -1.30
CA ASP A 199 -10.41 -13.08 -2.01
C ASP A 199 -8.89 -12.90 -2.21
N LEU A 200 -8.45 -11.64 -2.32
CA LEU A 200 -7.05 -11.26 -2.44
C LEU A 200 -6.79 -9.97 -1.65
N ILE A 201 -5.77 -9.99 -0.79
CA ILE A 201 -5.19 -8.78 -0.19
C ILE A 201 -3.78 -8.63 -0.75
N VAL A 202 -3.46 -7.45 -1.27
CA VAL A 202 -2.13 -7.05 -1.70
C VAL A 202 -1.64 -5.98 -0.72
N CYS A 203 -0.56 -6.26 0.00
CA CYS A 203 0.06 -5.30 0.92
C CYS A 203 1.57 -5.42 0.77
N ARG A 204 2.15 -4.58 -0.09
CA ARG A 204 3.54 -4.72 -0.53
C ARG A 204 4.37 -3.51 -0.19
N ASN A 205 5.56 -3.75 0.35
CA ASN A 205 6.55 -2.70 0.67
C ASN A 205 6.07 -1.68 1.71
N VAL A 206 5.08 -2.04 2.52
CA VAL A 206 4.55 -1.24 3.63
C VAL A 206 5.04 -1.80 4.96
N VAL A 207 4.98 -3.13 5.10
CA VAL A 207 5.18 -3.83 6.37
C VAL A 207 6.66 -3.89 6.76
N ILE A 208 7.60 -3.76 5.81
CA ILE A 208 9.06 -3.75 6.07
C ILE A 208 9.51 -2.71 7.11
N TYR A 209 8.76 -1.61 7.25
CA TYR A 209 9.09 -0.54 8.17
C TYR A 209 8.62 -0.80 9.59
N PHE A 210 7.71 -1.76 9.78
CA PHE A 210 7.10 -2.01 11.08
C PHE A 210 8.01 -2.82 12.02
N VAL A 211 7.80 -2.64 13.33
CA VAL A 211 8.37 -3.49 14.38
C VAL A 211 7.66 -4.85 14.42
N GLU A 212 8.34 -5.88 14.92
CA GLU A 212 7.86 -7.28 14.82
C GLU A 212 6.49 -7.51 15.46
N GLU A 213 6.21 -6.87 16.60
CA GLU A 213 4.90 -6.96 17.25
C GLU A 213 3.76 -6.45 16.36
N SER A 214 3.94 -5.26 15.76
CA SER A 214 2.97 -4.66 14.86
C SER A 214 2.77 -5.48 13.59
N LYS A 215 3.85 -6.09 13.05
CA LYS A 215 3.73 -7.02 11.92
C LYS A 215 2.85 -8.23 12.27
N ARG A 216 3.10 -8.85 13.44
CA ARG A 216 2.35 -10.04 13.87
C ARG A 216 0.87 -9.75 14.00
N ALA A 217 0.52 -8.66 14.69
CA ALA A 217 -0.86 -8.20 14.82
C ALA A 217 -1.49 -7.91 13.45
N LEU A 218 -0.78 -7.19 12.57
CA LEU A 218 -1.27 -6.85 11.24
C LEU A 218 -1.54 -8.10 10.38
N TYR A 219 -0.65 -9.09 10.39
CA TYR A 219 -0.87 -10.33 9.64
C TYR A 219 -2.04 -11.16 10.19
N GLN A 220 -2.29 -11.16 11.50
CA GLN A 220 -3.49 -11.77 12.07
C GLN A 220 -4.76 -11.11 11.54
N ARG A 221 -4.78 -9.77 11.49
CA ARG A 221 -5.90 -8.99 10.95
C ARG A 221 -6.12 -9.24 9.45
N PHE A 222 -5.04 -9.31 8.66
CA PHE A 222 -5.14 -9.72 7.25
C PHE A 222 -5.71 -11.13 7.09
N ALA A 223 -5.27 -12.07 7.93
CA ALA A 223 -5.78 -13.44 7.89
C ALA A 223 -7.28 -13.50 8.25
N GLN A 224 -7.77 -12.64 9.16
CA GLN A 224 -9.19 -12.53 9.48
C GLN A 224 -10.01 -11.91 8.34
N ALA A 225 -9.45 -10.91 7.66
CA ALA A 225 -10.09 -10.20 6.57
C ALA A 225 -10.19 -11.01 5.24
N LEU A 226 -9.29 -11.97 5.02
CA LEU A 226 -9.33 -12.87 3.86
C LEU A 226 -10.43 -13.91 3.99
N ARG A 227 -11.12 -14.31 2.93
CA ARG A 227 -11.94 -15.55 2.96
C ARG A 227 -11.06 -16.79 3.14
N PRO A 228 -11.59 -17.90 3.69
CA PRO A 228 -10.90 -19.19 3.60
C PRO A 228 -10.55 -19.50 2.14
N GLY A 229 -9.31 -19.92 1.89
CA GLY A 229 -8.77 -20.10 0.54
C GLY A 229 -8.25 -18.82 -0.15
N GLY A 230 -8.57 -17.63 0.39
CA GLY A 230 -8.09 -16.35 -0.11
C GLY A 230 -6.58 -16.15 0.08
N VAL A 231 -6.01 -15.20 -0.65
CA VAL A 231 -4.55 -15.03 -0.76
C VAL A 231 -4.08 -13.66 -0.27
N LEU A 232 -3.03 -13.64 0.53
CA LEU A 232 -2.22 -12.45 0.86
C LEU A 232 -0.99 -12.41 -0.04
N PHE A 233 -0.81 -11.30 -0.76
CA PHE A 233 0.36 -11.00 -1.58
C PHE A 233 1.18 -9.88 -0.93
N VAL A 234 2.40 -10.21 -0.50
CA VAL A 234 3.35 -9.28 0.15
C VAL A 234 4.53 -8.91 -0.77
N GLY A 235 5.37 -7.96 -0.35
CA GLY A 235 6.55 -7.54 -1.09
C GLY A 235 7.60 -8.66 -1.24
N GLY A 236 8.50 -8.51 -2.22
CA GLY A 236 9.55 -9.51 -2.49
C GLY A 236 10.53 -9.76 -1.34
N THR A 237 10.73 -8.76 -0.48
CA THR A 237 11.59 -8.83 0.71
C THR A 237 10.81 -8.99 2.02
N GLU A 238 9.49 -9.12 1.93
CA GLU A 238 8.60 -9.27 3.09
C GLU A 238 8.36 -10.76 3.36
N LEU A 239 8.55 -11.16 4.62
CA LEU A 239 8.25 -12.49 5.11
C LEU A 239 7.11 -12.40 6.12
N VAL A 240 6.14 -13.29 5.96
CA VAL A 240 5.09 -13.49 6.97
C VAL A 240 5.65 -14.48 7.99
N PRO A 241 5.71 -14.12 9.28
CA PRO A 241 6.24 -15.01 10.30
C PRO A 241 5.36 -16.26 10.42
N ALA A 242 5.99 -17.44 10.55
CA ALA A 242 5.28 -18.66 10.87
C ALA A 242 4.87 -18.63 12.35
N LEU A 243 3.59 -18.35 12.61
CA LEU A 243 3.01 -18.33 13.96
C LEU A 243 2.00 -19.48 14.12
N PRO A 244 1.96 -20.18 15.26
CA PRO A 244 1.01 -21.28 15.49
C PRO A 244 -0.45 -20.90 15.21
N ASN A 245 -0.85 -19.69 15.61
CA ASN A 245 -2.22 -19.19 15.51
C ASN A 245 -2.47 -18.30 14.28
N LEU A 246 -1.54 -18.26 13.31
CA LEU A 246 -1.74 -17.53 12.06
C LEU A 246 -2.18 -18.50 10.97
N PRO A 247 -3.43 -18.44 10.48
CA PRO A 247 -3.93 -19.38 9.48
C PRO A 247 -3.44 -19.02 8.07
N LEU A 248 -2.18 -18.62 7.90
CA LEU A 248 -1.57 -18.33 6.61
C LEU A 248 -0.50 -19.39 6.29
N SER A 249 -0.63 -20.05 5.14
CA SER A 249 0.39 -20.97 4.62
C SER A 249 1.08 -20.37 3.40
N ASN A 250 2.41 -20.46 3.33
CA ASN A 250 3.13 -20.02 2.14
C ASN A 250 2.82 -20.97 0.97
N VAL A 251 2.37 -20.42 -0.15
CA VAL A 251 2.08 -21.19 -1.38
C VAL A 251 3.07 -20.89 -2.50
N ALA A 252 3.69 -19.71 -2.46
CA ALA A 252 4.81 -19.33 -3.30
C ALA A 252 5.56 -18.15 -2.66
N VAL A 253 6.72 -17.79 -3.20
CA VAL A 253 7.46 -16.61 -2.74
C VAL A 253 6.56 -15.38 -2.85
N SER A 254 6.33 -14.72 -1.71
CA SER A 254 5.44 -13.56 -1.52
C SER A 254 3.93 -13.84 -1.49
N PHE A 255 3.47 -15.09 -1.65
CA PHE A 255 2.05 -15.44 -1.64
C PHE A 255 1.72 -16.40 -0.49
N TYR A 256 0.70 -16.05 0.30
CA TYR A 256 0.27 -16.80 1.45
C TYR A 256 -1.23 -17.02 1.40
N ARG A 257 -1.69 -18.26 1.61
CA ARG A 257 -3.10 -18.61 1.55
C ARG A 257 -3.71 -18.71 2.94
N ARG A 258 -4.91 -18.15 3.12
CA ARG A 258 -5.71 -18.38 4.33
C ARG A 258 -6.19 -19.84 4.34
N ARG A 259 -5.76 -20.60 5.33
CA ARG A 259 -6.25 -21.96 5.61
C ARG A 259 -7.67 -21.90 6.14
N GLU A 260 -8.47 -22.91 5.83
CA GLU A 260 -9.67 -23.19 6.62
C GLU A 260 -9.21 -23.52 8.05
N LEU A 261 -9.84 -22.88 9.03
CA LEU A 261 -9.70 -23.32 10.41
C LEU A 261 -10.48 -24.63 10.48
N SER A 262 -9.80 -25.75 10.73
CA SER A 262 -10.50 -26.99 11.05
C SER A 262 -11.46 -26.70 12.19
N PRO A 263 -12.76 -27.07 12.09
CA PRO A 263 -13.66 -26.92 13.21
C PRO A 263 -13.09 -27.74 14.37
N SER A 264 -12.87 -27.06 15.49
CA SER A 264 -12.47 -27.63 16.79
C SER A 264 -13.58 -28.50 17.36
#